data_AF-A0A8H3DJ31-F1
#
_entry.id   AF-A0A8H3DJ31-F1
#
_cell.length_a   1.000
_cell.length_b   1.000
_cell.length_c   1.000
_cell.angle_alpha   90.00
_cell.angle_beta   90.00
_cell.angle_gamma   90.00
#
_symmetry.space_group_name_H-M   'P 1'
#
loop_
_entity.id
_entity.type
_entity.pdbx_description
1 polymer ?
#
loop_
_entity_poly.entity_id
_entity_poly.type
_entity_poly.pdbx_seq_one_letter_code
_entity_poly.pdbx_strand_id
1 'polypeptide(L)'
;MVPEVSLTTLMDSVLPTVPSNQINEVCEKLIANGRIETPNEKPKWECLPEDPKAAGRVKQEPKTFQFFEKIAQAIEESCSNTTESRPKLKVTGLTIPFSCRCNTSRPDGYFLMDTVNPPSTDKWSDISVPMEFENGDKEKDKIDNYAKVMWSMQHAMRGDPRRRYMHGFTCENTKARLWYNDRCDVVASEEFDINEDWRYLVRIILSILLATDAELGYDPSVVTHSPDNPGSEPVYDITIYNSNTKDPTVYRTIEIISDVGADSMVGRGTRVWSAQKVENGEPVGSVYVLKSIWVHQDRLTEHVVLEDIRAQQPTYSKYFLTPVDHGFAPLDPSDASIIFDTHSPLGRQRYLELTGKVLKTCPPPGWTPGIKTPSTSRNSVGRPGGIPNAPEEGFRDFRQLSNDPRQNYLIVFKERGKPVHELDKFTDVYTAIEGGWKGLHAVHICGYVHRDVSSGNILLLPPSDGHDTRGALMDLEYNKKVKDMTAPYDVRVRHSWPRR
;
A
#
# COMPACT_ATOMS: atom_id res chain seq x y z
N MET A 1 -15.22 7.48 0.96
CA MET A 1 -16.31 6.48 1.02
C MET A 1 -15.70 5.13 0.74
N VAL A 2 -16.19 4.06 1.36
CA VAL A 2 -15.63 2.70 1.22
C VAL A 2 -16.78 1.68 1.14
N PRO A 3 -16.80 0.76 0.16
CA PRO A 3 -17.79 -0.31 0.10
C PRO A 3 -17.72 -1.25 1.32
N GLU A 4 -18.89 -1.64 1.82
CA GLU A 4 -19.04 -2.70 2.81
C GLU A 4 -19.19 -4.06 2.11
N VAL A 5 -18.45 -5.07 2.59
CA VAL A 5 -18.49 -6.46 2.12
C VAL A 5 -18.82 -7.42 3.26
N SER A 6 -19.29 -8.63 2.96
CA SER A 6 -19.51 -9.64 4.01
C SER A 6 -18.20 -10.00 4.72
N LEU A 7 -18.25 -10.11 6.05
CA LEU A 7 -17.10 -10.42 6.90
C LEU A 7 -16.49 -11.78 6.55
N THR A 8 -17.32 -12.80 6.32
CA THR A 8 -16.86 -14.15 6.01
C THR A 8 -16.10 -14.18 4.68
N THR A 9 -16.69 -13.60 3.63
CA THR A 9 -16.07 -13.54 2.30
C THR A 9 -14.77 -12.73 2.31
N LEU A 10 -14.70 -11.66 3.11
CA LEU A 10 -13.47 -10.90 3.30
C LEU A 10 -12.40 -11.75 4.00
N MET A 11 -12.71 -12.36 5.14
CA MET A 11 -11.76 -13.22 5.86
C MET A 11 -11.26 -14.38 5.00
N ASP A 12 -12.14 -15.06 4.28
CA ASP A 12 -11.78 -16.18 3.40
C ASP A 12 -10.87 -15.74 2.24
N SER A 13 -11.07 -14.52 1.75
CA SER A 13 -10.34 -13.97 0.61
C SER A 13 -8.97 -13.41 0.95
N VAL A 14 -8.86 -12.68 2.07
CA VAL A 14 -7.67 -11.85 2.33
C VAL A 14 -6.89 -12.23 3.59
N LEU A 15 -7.43 -13.09 4.47
CA LEU A 15 -6.67 -13.59 5.61
C LEU A 15 -6.04 -14.95 5.32
N PRO A 16 -4.86 -15.24 5.88
CA PRO A 16 -4.25 -16.57 5.80
C PRO A 16 -5.20 -17.67 6.29
N THR A 17 -5.14 -18.83 5.64
CA THR A 17 -6.05 -19.93 6.00
C THR A 17 -5.54 -20.61 7.26
N VAL A 18 -6.29 -20.45 8.35
CA VAL A 18 -6.11 -21.27 9.54
C VAL A 18 -7.05 -22.49 9.45
N PRO A 19 -6.53 -23.72 9.57
CA PRO A 19 -7.35 -24.93 9.57
C PRO A 19 -8.47 -24.88 10.63
N SER A 20 -9.69 -25.29 10.27
CA SER A 20 -10.85 -25.19 11.17
C SER A 20 -10.69 -26.01 12.46
N ASN A 21 -9.97 -27.13 12.42
CA ASN A 21 -9.63 -27.92 13.61
C ASN A 21 -8.75 -27.13 14.58
N GLN A 22 -7.79 -26.34 14.08
CA GLN A 22 -6.93 -25.51 14.90
C GLN A 22 -7.70 -24.34 15.52
N ILE A 23 -8.58 -23.69 14.75
CA ILE A 23 -9.47 -22.64 15.28
C ILE A 23 -10.34 -23.21 16.41
N ASN A 24 -10.94 -24.38 16.19
CA ASN A 24 -11.78 -25.05 17.19
C ASN A 24 -10.99 -25.41 18.46
N GLU A 25 -9.79 -25.97 18.31
CA GLU A 25 -8.91 -26.29 19.45
C GLU A 25 -8.57 -25.05 20.29
N VAL A 26 -8.23 -23.93 19.64
CA VAL A 26 -7.98 -22.65 20.33
C VAL A 26 -9.24 -22.17 21.05
N CYS A 27 -10.40 -22.22 20.39
CA CYS A 27 -11.68 -21.84 20.99
C CYS A 27 -12.03 -22.68 22.23
N GLU A 28 -11.82 -24.00 22.17
CA GLU A 28 -12.05 -24.92 23.28
C GLU A 28 -11.11 -24.62 24.46
N LYS A 29 -9.83 -24.34 24.20
CA LYS A 29 -8.86 -23.94 25.24
C LYS A 29 -9.22 -22.60 25.89
N LEU A 30 -9.67 -21.61 25.10
CA LEU A 30 -10.13 -20.33 25.65
C LEU A 30 -11.33 -20.51 26.60
N ILE A 31 -12.28 -21.37 26.24
CA ILE A 31 -13.42 -21.71 27.11
C ILE A 31 -12.95 -22.46 28.36
N ALA A 32 -12.11 -23.49 28.20
CA ALA A 32 -11.60 -24.30 29.32
C ALA A 32 -10.79 -23.47 30.32
N ASN A 33 -10.05 -22.46 29.83
CA ASN A 33 -9.27 -21.53 30.65
C ASN A 33 -10.10 -20.35 31.20
N GLY A 34 -11.43 -20.36 31.02
CA GLY A 34 -12.33 -19.34 31.56
C GLY A 34 -12.16 -17.95 30.93
N ARG A 35 -11.62 -17.87 29.70
CA ARG A 35 -11.43 -16.58 28.99
C ARG A 35 -12.71 -16.06 28.36
N ILE A 36 -13.67 -16.95 28.10
CA ILE A 36 -15.01 -16.63 27.60
C ILE A 36 -16.03 -16.99 28.68
N GLU A 37 -16.69 -15.97 29.23
CA GLU A 37 -17.82 -16.11 30.13
C GLU A 37 -19.08 -16.50 29.35
N THR A 38 -19.93 -17.36 29.93
CA THR A 38 -21.24 -17.75 29.38
C THR A 38 -21.24 -18.06 27.87
N PRO A 39 -20.35 -18.97 27.38
CA PRO A 39 -20.05 -19.13 25.95
C PRO A 39 -21.22 -19.58 25.07
N ASN A 40 -22.28 -20.14 25.68
CA ASN A 40 -23.44 -20.70 24.98
C ASN A 40 -24.72 -19.83 25.12
N GLU A 41 -24.65 -18.69 25.82
CA GLU A 41 -25.81 -17.82 26.05
C GLU A 41 -25.53 -16.38 25.61
N LYS A 42 -24.64 -15.70 26.33
CA LYS A 42 -24.18 -14.34 26.05
C LYS A 42 -22.68 -14.32 26.24
N PRO A 43 -21.91 -14.83 25.27
CA PRO A 43 -20.47 -14.91 25.40
C PRO A 43 -19.88 -13.52 25.67
N LYS A 44 -18.91 -13.45 26.56
CA LYS A 44 -18.19 -12.22 26.89
C LYS A 44 -16.75 -12.52 27.25
N TRP A 45 -15.83 -11.66 26.84
CA TRP A 45 -14.43 -11.80 27.23
C TRP A 45 -14.25 -11.46 28.71
N GLU A 46 -13.61 -12.36 29.47
CA GLU A 46 -13.28 -12.14 30.89
C GLU A 46 -12.48 -10.83 31.09
N CYS A 47 -11.58 -10.52 30.15
CA CYS A 47 -10.78 -9.31 30.20
C CYS A 47 -11.53 -8.03 29.81
N LEU A 48 -12.81 -8.11 29.44
CA LEU A 48 -13.69 -7.00 29.10
C LEU A 48 -14.92 -6.97 30.03
N PRO A 49 -14.76 -6.67 31.33
CA PRO A 49 -15.85 -6.76 32.30
C PRO A 49 -16.97 -5.73 32.06
N GLU A 50 -16.62 -4.55 31.52
CA GLU A 50 -17.57 -3.47 31.20
C GLU A 50 -17.32 -2.95 29.78
N ASP A 51 -18.41 -2.63 29.09
CA ASP A 51 -18.38 -2.03 27.75
C ASP A 51 -17.62 -0.70 27.76
N PRO A 52 -16.76 -0.41 26.76
CA PRO A 52 -15.98 0.84 26.71
C PRO A 52 -16.83 2.11 26.83
N LYS A 53 -18.05 2.10 26.30
CA LYS A 53 -19.00 3.23 26.38
C LYS A 53 -19.42 3.56 27.82
N ALA A 54 -19.38 2.59 28.74
CA ALA A 54 -19.71 2.79 30.15
C ALA A 54 -18.58 3.50 30.93
N ALA A 55 -17.34 3.43 30.46
CA ALA A 55 -16.17 4.02 31.11
C ALA A 55 -16.18 5.57 31.17
N GLY A 56 -17.06 6.21 30.39
CA GLY A 56 -17.17 7.67 30.28
C GLY A 56 -15.96 8.32 29.61
N ARG A 57 -16.11 9.57 29.13
CA ARG A 57 -15.06 10.32 28.40
C ARG A 57 -13.81 10.70 29.22
N VAL A 58 -13.72 10.27 30.48
CA VAL A 58 -12.74 10.78 31.46
C VAL A 58 -11.57 9.80 31.66
N LYS A 59 -11.69 8.53 31.24
CA LYS A 59 -10.57 7.58 31.26
C LYS A 59 -9.78 7.71 29.95
N GLN A 60 -8.45 7.71 30.07
CA GLN A 60 -7.51 7.72 28.94
C GLN A 60 -7.88 6.58 27.97
N GLU A 61 -8.42 6.93 26.79
CA GLU A 61 -8.85 6.00 25.72
C GLU A 61 -7.93 4.79 25.49
N PRO A 62 -6.58 4.92 25.50
CA PRO A 62 -5.69 3.78 25.32
C PRO A 62 -5.84 2.70 26.39
N LYS A 63 -6.16 3.07 27.64
CA LYS A 63 -6.32 2.11 28.74
C LYS A 63 -7.62 1.31 28.64
N THR A 64 -8.68 1.90 28.06
CA THR A 64 -9.97 1.21 27.95
C THR A 64 -9.88 0.02 27.01
N PHE A 65 -9.04 0.09 25.98
CA PHE A 65 -8.91 -0.95 24.95
C PHE A 65 -7.74 -1.92 25.17
N GLN A 66 -7.01 -1.83 26.29
CA GLN A 66 -5.93 -2.78 26.64
C GLN A 66 -6.39 -4.24 26.73
N PHE A 67 -7.70 -4.50 26.84
CA PHE A 67 -8.22 -5.87 26.77
C PHE A 67 -7.87 -6.54 25.44
N PHE A 68 -7.67 -5.80 24.34
CA PHE A 68 -7.26 -6.40 23.06
C PHE A 68 -5.89 -7.09 23.16
N GLU A 69 -4.92 -6.50 23.87
CA GLU A 69 -3.62 -7.15 24.12
C GLU A 69 -3.82 -8.47 24.88
N LYS A 70 -4.69 -8.46 25.90
CA LYS A 70 -5.02 -9.66 26.70
C LYS A 70 -5.70 -10.74 25.87
N ILE A 71 -6.62 -10.36 24.97
CA ILE A 71 -7.27 -11.29 24.04
C ILE A 71 -6.22 -11.92 23.11
N ALA A 72 -5.37 -11.10 22.49
CA ALA A 72 -4.34 -11.61 21.58
C ALA A 72 -3.36 -12.54 22.30
N GLN A 73 -2.92 -12.18 23.51
CA GLN A 73 -2.08 -13.03 24.35
C GLN A 73 -2.78 -14.35 24.71
N ALA A 74 -4.05 -14.32 25.10
CA ALA A 74 -4.79 -15.54 25.44
C ALA A 74 -4.97 -16.48 24.23
N ILE A 75 -5.17 -15.93 23.03
CA ILE A 75 -5.21 -16.68 21.77
C ILE A 75 -3.84 -17.28 21.47
N GLU A 76 -2.77 -16.49 21.60
CA GLU A 76 -1.40 -16.93 21.38
C GLU A 76 -1.02 -18.10 22.31
N GLU A 77 -1.28 -17.96 23.62
CA GLU A 77 -1.05 -18.99 24.65
C GLU A 77 -1.86 -20.28 24.41
N SER A 78 -3.01 -20.16 23.75
CA SER A 78 -3.87 -21.31 23.41
C SER A 78 -3.38 -22.06 22.16
N CYS A 79 -2.46 -21.49 21.39
CA CYS A 79 -1.84 -22.18 20.26
C CYS A 79 -0.81 -23.20 20.75
N SER A 80 -0.83 -24.42 20.20
CA SER A 80 0.13 -25.46 20.54
C SER A 80 1.56 -25.06 20.14
N ASN A 81 2.53 -25.28 21.04
CA ASN A 81 3.97 -24.93 20.99
C ASN A 81 4.55 -24.69 19.58
N THR A 82 4.43 -23.47 19.07
CA THR A 82 5.27 -23.01 17.97
C THR A 82 6.44 -22.24 18.56
N THR A 83 7.66 -22.66 18.24
CA THR A 83 8.90 -21.95 18.60
C THR A 83 9.15 -20.69 17.76
N GLU A 84 8.24 -20.37 16.85
CA GLU A 84 8.37 -19.25 15.92
C GLU A 84 7.91 -17.94 16.54
N SER A 85 8.65 -16.90 16.20
CA SER A 85 8.44 -15.51 16.60
C SER A 85 7.18 -14.95 15.93
N ARG A 86 6.22 -14.44 16.70
CA ARG A 86 4.90 -14.00 16.20
C ARG A 86 4.70 -12.50 16.32
N PRO A 87 3.90 -11.87 15.42
CA PRO A 87 3.52 -10.48 15.57
C PRO A 87 2.90 -10.20 16.95
N LYS A 88 3.26 -9.09 17.59
CA LYS A 88 2.75 -8.71 18.91
C LYS A 88 1.76 -7.57 18.78
N LEU A 89 0.59 -7.75 19.37
CA LEU A 89 -0.40 -6.68 19.48
C LEU A 89 0.02 -5.69 20.58
N LYS A 90 0.09 -4.41 20.23
CA LYS A 90 0.31 -3.31 21.17
C LYS A 90 -0.84 -2.31 21.08
N VAL A 91 -1.36 -1.88 22.23
CA VAL A 91 -2.36 -0.82 22.38
C VAL A 91 -1.67 0.33 23.11
N THR A 92 -1.32 1.36 22.34
CA THR A 92 -0.46 2.45 22.84
C THR A 92 -1.18 3.80 22.87
N GLY A 93 -2.01 4.09 21.85
CA GLY A 93 -2.80 5.31 21.59
C GLY A 93 -2.13 6.68 21.78
N LEU A 94 -0.85 6.73 22.12
CA LEU A 94 -0.08 7.95 22.34
C LEU A 94 1.29 7.92 21.66
N THR A 95 1.71 6.76 21.15
CA THR A 95 2.99 6.61 20.46
C THR A 95 2.84 7.02 19.00
N ILE A 96 3.78 7.82 18.49
CA ILE A 96 3.92 8.05 17.06
C ILE A 96 4.98 7.05 16.58
N PRO A 97 4.62 6.02 15.80
CA PRO A 97 5.62 5.15 15.22
C PRO A 97 6.52 5.96 14.27
N PHE A 98 7.81 5.63 14.24
CA PHE A 98 8.78 6.29 13.38
C PHE A 98 8.43 6.06 11.91
N SER A 99 8.57 7.11 11.10
CA SER A 99 8.44 7.07 9.64
C SER A 99 9.47 8.01 9.02
N CYS A 100 10.05 7.62 7.89
CA CYS A 100 10.88 8.52 7.09
C CYS A 100 10.05 9.65 6.46
N ARG A 101 8.75 9.43 6.27
CA ARG A 101 7.82 10.45 5.80
C ARG A 101 7.17 11.19 6.96
N CYS A 102 6.98 12.50 6.79
CA CYS A 102 6.21 13.31 7.73
C CYS A 102 4.85 12.68 8.02
N ASN A 103 4.65 12.28 9.28
CA ASN A 103 3.41 11.72 9.79
C ASN A 103 3.26 12.05 11.26
N THR A 104 2.05 12.45 11.64
CA THR A 104 1.68 12.69 13.04
C THR A 104 0.61 11.72 13.52
N SER A 105 0.22 10.73 12.68
CA SER A 105 -0.75 9.71 13.03
C SER A 105 -0.26 8.85 14.20
N ARG A 106 -1.20 8.50 15.05
CA ARG A 106 -1.02 7.71 16.27
C ARG A 106 -2.12 6.67 16.27
N PRO A 107 -1.90 5.50 15.66
CA PRO A 107 -2.88 4.43 15.74
C PRO A 107 -3.09 4.04 17.21
N ASP A 108 -4.35 3.78 17.60
CA ASP A 108 -4.68 3.41 18.97
C ASP A 108 -4.06 2.06 19.37
N GLY A 109 -3.99 1.13 18.42
CA GLY A 109 -3.25 -0.11 18.55
C GLY A 109 -2.70 -0.61 17.21
N TYR A 110 -1.84 -1.61 17.24
CA TYR A 110 -1.33 -2.27 16.04
C TYR A 110 -0.68 -3.62 16.34
N PHE A 111 -0.72 -4.51 15.35
CA PHE A 111 0.17 -5.66 15.31
C PHE A 111 1.55 -5.23 14.80
N LEU A 112 2.58 -5.49 15.59
CA LEU A 112 3.99 -5.22 15.29
C LEU A 112 4.69 -6.53 14.94
N MET A 113 5.39 -6.55 13.81
CA MET A 113 6.26 -7.68 13.44
C MET A 113 7.33 -7.89 14.50
N ASP A 114 7.59 -9.15 14.85
CA ASP A 114 8.61 -9.45 15.85
C ASP A 114 10.00 -9.40 15.19
N THR A 115 10.90 -8.67 15.84
CA THR A 115 12.25 -8.41 15.32
C THR A 115 13.26 -8.87 16.35
N VAL A 116 14.27 -9.63 15.92
CA VAL A 116 15.30 -10.22 16.78
C VAL A 116 15.98 -9.18 17.69
N ASN A 117 16.05 -7.91 17.25
CA ASN A 117 16.49 -6.78 18.06
C ASN A 117 15.55 -5.59 17.84
N PRO A 118 14.50 -5.42 18.66
CA PRO A 118 13.54 -4.37 18.45
C PRO A 118 14.18 -3.00 18.68
N PRO A 119 13.95 -2.02 17.78
CA PRO A 119 14.42 -0.67 17.99
C PRO A 119 13.75 -0.06 19.24
N SER A 120 14.37 1.00 19.78
CA SER A 120 13.79 1.76 20.90
C SER A 120 12.47 2.45 20.56
N THR A 121 12.11 2.55 19.28
CA THR A 121 10.88 3.15 18.77
C THR A 121 10.31 2.29 17.66
N ASP A 122 9.04 1.91 17.79
CA ASP A 122 8.32 1.15 16.77
C ASP A 122 8.28 1.92 15.44
N LYS A 123 8.41 1.22 14.30
CA LYS A 123 8.42 1.84 12.96
C LYS A 123 7.16 1.48 12.19
N TRP A 124 6.68 2.41 11.35
CA TRP A 124 5.55 2.15 10.44
C TRP A 124 5.81 0.99 9.47
N SER A 125 7.08 0.77 9.09
CA SER A 125 7.50 -0.35 8.24
C SER A 125 7.27 -1.72 8.88
N ASP A 126 7.13 -1.77 10.20
CA ASP A 126 7.06 -3.01 10.98
C ASP A 126 5.63 -3.23 11.53
N ILE A 127 4.69 -2.32 11.24
CA ILE A 127 3.28 -2.42 11.63
C ILE A 127 2.51 -3.16 10.55
N SER A 128 1.97 -4.35 10.84
CA SER A 128 1.20 -5.16 9.89
C SER A 128 -0.29 -4.78 9.82
N VAL A 129 -0.91 -4.49 10.96
CA VAL A 129 -2.34 -4.15 11.06
C VAL A 129 -2.54 -2.98 12.01
N PRO A 130 -2.67 -1.73 11.52
CA PRO A 130 -3.08 -0.60 12.35
C PRO A 130 -4.52 -0.76 12.84
N MET A 131 -4.77 -0.29 14.05
CA MET A 131 -6.06 -0.36 14.72
C MET A 131 -6.45 1.00 15.29
N GLU A 132 -7.74 1.34 15.21
CA GLU A 132 -8.30 2.56 15.77
C GLU A 132 -9.51 2.24 16.65
N PHE A 133 -9.59 2.86 17.81
CA PHE A 133 -10.57 2.54 18.84
C PHE A 133 -11.34 3.76 19.30
N GLU A 134 -12.63 3.57 19.55
CA GLU A 134 -13.48 4.62 20.08
C GLU A 134 -14.41 4.06 21.16
N ASN A 135 -14.47 4.73 22.30
CA ASN A 135 -15.33 4.30 23.40
C ASN A 135 -16.81 4.40 23.01
N GLY A 136 -17.17 5.42 22.23
CA GLY A 136 -18.52 5.63 21.71
C GLY A 136 -18.83 4.86 20.42
N ASP A 137 -20.10 4.85 20.05
CA ASP A 137 -20.63 4.20 18.84
C ASP A 137 -21.49 5.18 18.00
N LYS A 138 -21.37 6.48 18.29
CA LYS A 138 -22.11 7.51 17.55
C LYS A 138 -21.53 7.60 16.13
N GLU A 139 -22.40 7.81 15.15
CA GLU A 139 -22.03 7.92 13.73
C GLU A 139 -20.81 8.82 13.47
N LYS A 140 -20.76 9.99 14.13
CA LYS A 140 -19.65 10.93 13.99
C LYS A 140 -18.32 10.40 14.52
N ASP A 141 -18.36 9.60 15.59
CA ASP A 141 -17.18 9.03 16.23
C ASP A 141 -16.70 7.83 15.39
N LYS A 142 -17.65 7.04 14.84
CA LYS A 142 -17.37 6.02 13.82
C LYS A 142 -16.67 6.59 12.58
N ILE A 143 -17.21 7.66 11.99
CA ILE A 143 -16.61 8.29 10.79
C ILE A 143 -15.19 8.80 11.05
N ASP A 144 -14.94 9.37 12.23
CA ASP A 144 -13.59 9.80 12.64
C ASP A 144 -12.65 8.60 12.77
N ASN A 145 -13.11 7.51 13.40
CA ASN A 145 -12.36 6.26 13.53
C ASN A 145 -12.00 5.66 12.16
N TYR A 146 -12.97 5.64 11.23
CA TYR A 146 -12.78 5.15 9.86
C TYR A 146 -11.78 6.02 9.09
N ALA A 147 -11.81 7.34 9.27
CA ALA A 147 -10.86 8.25 8.64
C ALA A 147 -9.42 8.00 9.15
N LYS A 148 -9.26 7.75 10.46
CA LYS A 148 -7.95 7.45 11.07
C LYS A 148 -7.36 6.15 10.55
N VAL A 149 -8.13 5.05 10.51
CA VAL A 149 -7.60 3.75 10.06
C VAL A 149 -7.22 3.80 8.59
N MET A 150 -8.02 4.50 7.78
CA MET A 150 -7.75 4.76 6.37
C MET A 150 -6.44 5.52 6.19
N TRP A 151 -6.21 6.57 6.98
CA TRP A 151 -4.94 7.29 6.95
C TRP A 151 -3.76 6.39 7.36
N SER A 152 -3.92 5.60 8.41
CA SER A 152 -2.89 4.66 8.89
C SER A 152 -2.51 3.64 7.80
N MET A 153 -3.50 3.02 7.14
CA MET A 153 -3.26 2.10 6.02
C MET A 153 -2.60 2.80 4.82
N GLN A 154 -3.10 3.98 4.42
CA GLN A 154 -2.49 4.77 3.35
C GLN A 154 -1.03 5.11 3.66
N HIS A 155 -0.75 5.52 4.90
CA HIS A 155 0.56 5.93 5.32
C HIS A 155 1.57 4.78 5.23
N ALA A 156 1.20 3.59 5.66
CA ALA A 156 2.04 2.41 5.52
C ALA A 156 2.23 2.01 4.04
N MET A 157 1.15 1.98 3.24
CA MET A 157 1.21 1.66 1.80
C MET A 157 2.07 2.66 1.00
N ARG A 158 2.04 3.95 1.36
CA ARG A 158 2.89 4.98 0.72
C ARG A 158 4.30 5.04 1.32
N GLY A 159 4.48 4.59 2.56
CA GLY A 159 5.76 4.67 3.28
C GLY A 159 6.71 3.54 2.92
N ASP A 160 6.18 2.35 2.66
CA ASP A 160 6.99 1.14 2.48
C ASP A 160 6.76 0.51 1.09
N PRO A 161 7.78 0.44 0.21
CA PRO A 161 7.66 -0.16 -1.11
C PRO A 161 7.45 -1.68 -1.08
N ARG A 162 7.68 -2.34 0.07
CA ARG A 162 7.37 -3.76 0.23
C ARG A 162 5.87 -4.04 0.29
N ARG A 163 5.02 -3.04 0.56
CA ARG A 163 3.59 -3.27 0.78
C ARG A 163 2.83 -3.52 -0.52
N ARG A 164 2.30 -4.74 -0.64
CA ARG A 164 1.37 -5.19 -1.70
C ARG A 164 -0.08 -4.89 -1.32
N TYR A 165 -0.43 -5.13 -0.07
CA TYR A 165 -1.71 -4.81 0.55
C TYR A 165 -1.52 -4.60 2.06
N MET A 166 -2.58 -4.15 2.72
CA MET A 166 -2.62 -3.97 4.17
C MET A 166 -4.00 -4.26 4.75
N HIS A 167 -4.02 -4.80 5.97
CA HIS A 167 -5.24 -4.91 6.78
C HIS A 167 -5.33 -3.74 7.76
N GLY A 168 -6.54 -3.37 8.14
CA GLY A 168 -6.81 -2.47 9.25
C GLY A 168 -7.90 -3.03 10.14
N PHE A 169 -8.03 -2.48 11.34
CA PHE A 169 -9.07 -2.90 12.27
C PHE A 169 -9.66 -1.68 12.97
N THR A 170 -10.98 -1.64 13.14
CA THR A 170 -11.62 -0.62 13.97
C THR A 170 -12.52 -1.27 14.99
N CYS A 171 -12.61 -0.66 16.18
CA CYS A 171 -13.57 -1.07 17.20
C CYS A 171 -14.21 0.14 17.86
N GLU A 172 -15.53 0.24 17.77
CA GLU A 172 -16.34 1.27 18.40
C GLU A 172 -17.23 0.61 19.46
N ASN A 173 -16.98 0.93 20.74
CA ASN A 173 -17.49 0.15 21.88
C ASN A 173 -17.08 -1.34 21.78
N THR A 174 -18.02 -2.22 21.42
CA THR A 174 -17.80 -3.66 21.20
C THR A 174 -17.94 -4.06 19.72
N LYS A 175 -18.26 -3.10 18.85
CA LYS A 175 -18.54 -3.34 17.45
C LYS A 175 -17.29 -3.13 16.62
N ALA A 176 -16.86 -4.16 15.91
CA ALA A 176 -15.62 -4.16 15.16
C ALA A 176 -15.81 -4.35 13.66
N ARG A 177 -14.81 -3.91 12.89
CA ARG A 177 -14.71 -4.11 11.44
C ARG A 177 -13.28 -4.47 11.05
N LEU A 178 -13.16 -5.42 10.12
CA LEU A 178 -11.93 -5.70 9.40
C LEU A 178 -11.86 -4.84 8.14
N TRP A 179 -10.73 -4.20 7.91
CA TRP A 179 -10.46 -3.37 6.73
C TRP A 179 -9.39 -4.03 5.88
N TYR A 180 -9.48 -3.82 4.56
CA TYR A 180 -8.49 -4.30 3.60
C TYR A 180 -8.24 -3.23 2.54
N ASN A 181 -6.97 -3.00 2.22
CA ASN A 181 -6.55 -2.11 1.15
C ASN A 181 -5.43 -2.75 0.32
N ASP A 182 -5.62 -2.77 -0.99
CA ASP A 182 -4.57 -3.05 -1.97
C ASP A 182 -4.50 -1.93 -3.02
N ARG A 183 -3.85 -2.19 -4.16
CA ARG A 183 -3.69 -1.20 -5.23
C ARG A 183 -4.89 -1.10 -6.19
N CYS A 184 -5.92 -1.92 -6.01
CA CYS A 184 -7.19 -1.90 -6.74
C CYS A 184 -8.37 -1.39 -5.93
N ASP A 185 -8.47 -1.77 -4.65
CA ASP A 185 -9.65 -1.57 -3.82
C ASP A 185 -9.32 -1.25 -2.36
N VAL A 186 -10.31 -0.64 -1.71
CA VAL A 186 -10.40 -0.53 -0.27
C VAL A 186 -11.79 -0.99 0.12
N VAL A 187 -11.87 -1.92 1.07
CA VAL A 187 -13.13 -2.49 1.54
C VAL A 187 -13.12 -2.57 3.06
N ALA A 188 -14.32 -2.57 3.65
CA ALA A 188 -14.51 -2.87 5.06
C ALA A 188 -15.54 -4.00 5.20
N SER A 189 -15.34 -4.89 6.16
CA SER A 189 -16.34 -5.89 6.49
C SER A 189 -17.62 -5.25 7.02
N GLU A 190 -18.71 -6.00 6.99
CA GLU A 190 -19.82 -5.79 7.92
C GLU A 190 -19.33 -5.73 9.37
N GLU A 191 -20.13 -5.05 10.19
CA GLU A 191 -19.85 -4.91 11.62
C GLU A 191 -20.19 -6.21 12.34
N PHE A 192 -19.33 -6.63 13.26
CA PHE A 192 -19.56 -7.77 14.16
C PHE A 192 -19.31 -7.38 15.61
N ASP A 193 -19.91 -8.09 16.56
CA ASP A 193 -19.65 -7.86 17.98
C ASP A 193 -18.49 -8.71 18.47
N ILE A 194 -17.49 -8.11 19.12
CA ILE A 194 -16.32 -8.85 19.61
C ILE A 194 -16.66 -9.85 20.72
N ASN A 195 -17.77 -9.68 21.43
CA ASN A 195 -18.25 -10.60 22.46
C ASN A 195 -19.18 -11.65 21.85
N GLU A 196 -20.26 -11.22 21.18
CA GLU A 196 -21.26 -12.14 20.60
C GLU A 196 -20.64 -13.03 19.53
N ASP A 197 -19.81 -12.43 18.66
CA ASP A 197 -19.15 -13.08 17.54
C ASP A 197 -17.66 -13.35 17.79
N TRP A 198 -17.28 -13.61 19.06
CA TRP A 198 -15.88 -13.77 19.49
C TRP A 198 -15.06 -14.78 18.67
N ARG A 199 -15.70 -15.79 18.06
CA ARG A 199 -15.03 -16.75 17.17
C ARG A 199 -14.48 -16.11 15.90
N TYR A 200 -15.15 -15.08 15.35
CA TYR A 200 -14.60 -14.31 14.24
C TYR A 200 -13.38 -13.50 14.69
N LEU A 201 -13.42 -12.89 15.88
CA LEU A 201 -12.26 -12.20 16.43
C LEU A 201 -11.07 -13.15 16.63
N VAL A 202 -11.31 -14.34 17.20
CA VAL A 202 -10.28 -15.39 17.34
C VAL A 202 -9.70 -15.75 15.98
N ARG A 203 -10.55 -16.01 14.98
CA ARG A 203 -10.09 -16.33 13.63
C ARG A 203 -9.22 -15.21 13.04
N ILE A 204 -9.63 -13.95 13.15
CA ILE A 204 -8.88 -12.80 12.61
C ILE A 204 -7.50 -12.70 13.26
N ILE A 205 -7.46 -12.67 14.61
CA ILE A 205 -6.20 -12.54 15.36
C ILE A 205 -5.29 -13.74 15.08
N LEU A 206 -5.84 -14.95 15.09
CA LEU A 206 -5.08 -16.17 14.84
C LEU A 206 -4.50 -16.19 13.41
N SER A 207 -5.25 -15.71 12.43
CA SER A 207 -4.77 -15.59 11.04
C SER A 207 -3.59 -14.62 10.93
N ILE A 208 -3.58 -13.54 11.71
CA ILE A 208 -2.47 -12.56 11.74
C ILE A 208 -1.26 -13.14 12.49
N LEU A 209 -1.48 -13.80 13.63
CA LEU A 209 -0.41 -14.36 14.47
C LEU A 209 0.38 -15.48 13.79
N LEU A 210 -0.27 -16.24 12.91
CA LEU A 210 0.33 -17.38 12.21
C LEU A 210 0.82 -17.04 10.80
N ALA A 211 0.62 -15.81 10.35
CA ALA A 211 0.97 -15.39 9.00
C ALA A 211 2.47 -15.20 8.83
N THR A 212 2.99 -15.60 7.67
CA THR A 212 4.29 -15.12 7.18
C THR A 212 4.24 -13.64 6.81
N ASP A 213 5.41 -12.99 6.69
CA ASP A 213 5.50 -11.61 6.20
C ASP A 213 4.83 -11.45 4.83
N ALA A 214 5.01 -12.42 3.93
CA ALA A 214 4.39 -12.40 2.61
C ALA A 214 2.86 -12.42 2.68
N GLU A 215 2.32 -13.27 3.56
CA GLU A 215 0.88 -13.37 3.84
C GLU A 215 0.31 -12.14 4.56
N LEU A 216 1.14 -11.33 5.23
CA LEU A 216 0.79 -10.01 5.77
C LEU A 216 0.99 -8.88 4.75
N GLY A 217 1.24 -9.21 3.49
CA GLY A 217 1.29 -8.25 2.38
C GLY A 217 2.65 -7.58 2.17
N TYR A 218 3.74 -8.14 2.73
CA TYR A 218 5.10 -7.73 2.38
C TYR A 218 5.60 -8.46 1.12
N ASP A 219 6.31 -7.76 0.26
CA ASP A 219 6.89 -8.34 -0.95
C ASP A 219 8.18 -9.11 -0.62
N PRO A 220 8.21 -10.45 -0.75
CA PRO A 220 9.40 -11.25 -0.46
C PRO A 220 10.56 -11.02 -1.44
N SER A 221 10.33 -10.32 -2.57
CA SER A 221 11.38 -9.94 -3.52
C SER A 221 12.03 -8.58 -3.19
N VAL A 222 11.61 -7.92 -2.11
CA VAL A 222 12.13 -6.61 -1.69
C VAL A 222 12.66 -6.71 -0.26
N VAL A 223 13.99 -6.71 -0.12
CA VAL A 223 14.68 -6.79 1.16
C VAL A 223 15.09 -5.39 1.61
N THR A 224 14.72 -5.00 2.83
CA THR A 224 15.13 -3.71 3.42
C THR A 224 16.44 -3.87 4.18
N HIS A 225 17.39 -2.98 3.90
CA HIS A 225 18.59 -2.78 4.71
C HIS A 225 18.35 -1.65 5.71
N SER A 226 18.59 -1.93 6.99
CA SER A 226 18.55 -0.87 8.00
C SER A 226 19.77 0.04 7.80
N PRO A 227 19.60 1.37 7.68
CA PRO A 227 20.73 2.26 7.54
C PRO A 227 21.58 2.26 8.82
N ASP A 228 22.89 2.37 8.66
CA ASP A 228 23.85 2.49 9.78
C ASP A 228 23.58 3.74 10.64
N ASN A 229 23.00 4.78 10.02
CA ASN A 229 22.67 6.05 10.67
C ASN A 229 21.15 6.17 10.93
N PRO A 230 20.74 6.36 12.20
CA PRO A 230 19.36 6.63 12.56
C PRO A 230 18.79 7.84 11.80
N GLY A 231 17.67 7.66 11.11
CA GLY A 231 16.98 8.73 10.38
C GLY A 231 17.29 8.82 8.88
N SER A 232 18.16 7.97 8.34
CA SER A 232 18.36 7.88 6.88
C SER A 232 17.18 7.14 6.23
N GLU A 233 16.90 7.45 4.96
CA GLU A 233 15.95 6.67 4.16
C GLU A 233 16.40 5.21 4.09
N PRO A 234 15.47 4.24 4.19
CA PRO A 234 15.77 2.84 4.02
C PRO A 234 16.30 2.54 2.60
N VAL A 235 17.25 1.63 2.53
CA VAL A 235 17.80 1.10 1.28
C VAL A 235 17.16 -0.25 1.01
N TYR A 236 16.81 -0.52 -0.25
CA TYR A 236 16.14 -1.75 -0.65
C TYR A 236 16.97 -2.51 -1.68
N ASP A 237 17.11 -3.81 -1.47
CA ASP A 237 17.49 -4.76 -2.51
C ASP A 237 16.22 -5.31 -3.15
N ILE A 238 16.02 -4.98 -4.42
CA ILE A 238 14.85 -5.36 -5.21
C ILE A 238 15.29 -6.41 -6.22
N THR A 239 14.70 -7.60 -6.13
CA THR A 239 14.94 -8.68 -7.09
C THR A 239 13.96 -8.58 -8.26
N ILE A 240 14.49 -8.48 -9.47
CA ILE A 240 13.70 -8.52 -10.71
C ILE A 240 13.93 -9.86 -11.38
N TYR A 241 12.83 -10.56 -11.66
CA TYR A 241 12.84 -11.79 -12.47
C TYR A 241 12.53 -11.41 -13.90
N ASN A 242 13.55 -11.51 -14.77
CA ASN A 242 13.42 -11.02 -16.13
C ASN A 242 12.26 -11.72 -16.86
N SER A 243 11.36 -10.96 -17.48
CA SER A 243 10.17 -11.56 -18.09
C SER A 243 10.49 -12.52 -19.24
N ASN A 244 11.61 -12.28 -19.93
CA ASN A 244 12.05 -13.06 -21.09
C ASN A 244 12.91 -14.26 -20.68
N THR A 245 13.91 -14.06 -19.80
CA THR A 245 14.87 -15.11 -19.44
C THR A 245 14.54 -15.85 -18.15
N LYS A 246 13.71 -15.25 -17.29
CA LYS A 246 13.40 -15.67 -15.90
C LYS A 246 14.57 -15.59 -14.93
N ASP A 247 15.71 -15.07 -15.35
CA ASP A 247 16.87 -14.92 -14.48
C ASP A 247 16.61 -13.82 -13.43
N PRO A 248 16.95 -14.07 -12.15
CA PRO A 248 16.87 -13.05 -11.11
C PRO A 248 18.06 -12.10 -11.21
N THR A 249 17.80 -10.80 -11.13
CA THR A 249 18.82 -9.76 -10.94
C THR A 249 18.44 -8.88 -9.76
N VAL A 250 19.39 -8.65 -8.84
CA VAL A 250 19.17 -7.80 -7.67
C VAL A 250 19.68 -6.39 -7.94
N TYR A 251 18.85 -5.40 -7.59
CA TYR A 251 19.20 -3.98 -7.65
C TYR A 251 19.10 -3.34 -6.27
N ARG A 252 20.17 -2.69 -5.81
CA ARG A 252 20.18 -1.90 -4.58
C ARG A 252 19.81 -0.45 -4.89
N THR A 253 18.77 0.06 -4.23
CA THR A 253 18.36 1.48 -4.36
C THR A 253 19.40 2.40 -3.73
N ILE A 254 19.64 3.57 -4.35
CA ILE A 254 20.55 4.60 -3.83
C ILE A 254 19.77 5.78 -3.29
N GLU A 255 18.93 6.38 -4.14
CA GLU A 255 18.07 7.52 -3.79
C GLU A 255 16.75 7.45 -4.56
N ILE A 256 15.72 8.00 -3.94
CA ILE A 256 14.41 8.15 -4.56
C ILE A 256 14.42 9.32 -5.54
N ILE A 257 14.05 9.07 -6.79
CA ILE A 257 13.91 10.08 -7.84
C ILE A 257 12.48 10.63 -7.83
N SER A 258 11.48 9.77 -7.68
CA SER A 258 10.07 10.16 -7.64
C SER A 258 9.22 9.11 -6.95
N ASP A 259 8.29 9.55 -6.10
CA ASP A 259 7.37 8.68 -5.36
C ASP A 259 6.01 9.31 -5.11
N VAL A 260 5.71 10.41 -5.81
CA VAL A 260 4.41 11.10 -5.76
C VAL A 260 3.28 10.14 -6.16
N GLY A 261 3.54 9.20 -7.07
CA GLY A 261 2.58 8.17 -7.47
C GLY A 261 2.20 7.20 -6.35
N ALA A 262 3.00 7.10 -5.28
CA ALA A 262 2.75 6.23 -4.14
C ALA A 262 1.76 6.83 -3.12
N ASP A 263 1.45 8.13 -3.18
CA ASP A 263 0.57 8.80 -2.23
C ASP A 263 -0.89 8.37 -2.35
N SER A 264 -1.30 7.86 -3.51
CA SER A 264 -2.66 7.34 -3.70
C SER A 264 -2.81 6.01 -2.96
N MET A 265 -3.87 5.91 -2.15
CA MET A 265 -4.22 4.66 -1.45
C MET A 265 -4.48 3.52 -2.45
N VAL A 266 -5.02 3.87 -3.61
CA VAL A 266 -5.34 2.93 -4.68
C VAL A 266 -4.90 3.53 -6.01
N GLY A 267 -4.42 2.70 -6.93
CA GLY A 267 -3.89 3.14 -8.21
C GLY A 267 -2.47 2.65 -8.44
N ARG A 268 -1.72 3.40 -9.24
CA ARG A 268 -0.42 2.96 -9.78
C ARG A 268 0.70 2.78 -8.76
N GLY A 269 0.65 3.46 -7.61
CA GLY A 269 1.67 3.32 -6.58
C GLY A 269 3.11 3.59 -7.06
N THR A 270 3.28 4.39 -8.11
CA THR A 270 4.55 4.50 -8.85
C THR A 270 5.68 5.02 -7.98
N ARG A 271 6.82 4.34 -8.06
CA ARG A 271 8.07 4.73 -7.40
C ARG A 271 9.24 4.59 -8.37
N VAL A 272 10.16 5.53 -8.32
CA VAL A 272 11.34 5.60 -9.17
C VAL A 272 12.55 5.86 -8.29
N TRP A 273 13.57 5.03 -8.42
CA TRP A 273 14.85 5.17 -7.72
C TRP A 273 15.99 5.22 -8.71
N SER A 274 17.10 5.82 -8.30
CA SER A 274 18.39 5.40 -8.86
C SER A 274 18.84 4.13 -8.13
N ALA A 275 19.45 3.20 -8.85
CA ALA A 275 19.84 1.90 -8.31
C ALA A 275 21.09 1.34 -9.01
N GLN A 276 21.79 0.42 -8.35
CA GLN A 276 22.92 -0.32 -8.91
C GLN A 276 22.65 -1.81 -8.85
N LYS A 277 23.18 -2.57 -9.82
CA LYS A 277 23.15 -4.04 -9.75
C LYS A 277 23.97 -4.51 -8.56
N VAL A 278 23.54 -5.60 -7.95
CA VAL A 278 24.25 -6.24 -6.84
C VAL A 278 24.87 -7.55 -7.31
N GLU A 279 26.18 -7.69 -7.10
CA GLU A 279 26.92 -8.93 -7.35
C GLU A 279 27.66 -9.31 -6.07
N ASN A 280 27.52 -10.57 -5.64
CA ASN A 280 28.12 -11.08 -4.39
C ASN A 280 27.80 -10.22 -3.14
N GLY A 281 26.61 -9.63 -3.09
CA GLY A 281 26.14 -8.80 -1.96
C GLY A 281 26.50 -7.31 -2.05
N GLU A 282 27.33 -6.92 -3.01
CA GLU A 282 27.84 -5.55 -3.16
C GLU A 282 27.31 -4.85 -4.42
N PRO A 283 27.00 -3.54 -4.35
CA PRO A 283 26.61 -2.76 -5.53
C PRO A 283 27.78 -2.60 -6.50
N VAL A 284 27.56 -2.88 -7.78
CA VAL A 284 28.59 -2.83 -8.82
C VAL A 284 28.13 -2.09 -10.08
N GLY A 285 29.10 -1.55 -10.82
CA GLY A 285 28.90 -1.00 -12.15
C GLY A 285 28.11 0.32 -12.18
N SER A 286 27.41 0.52 -13.29
CA SER A 286 26.68 1.76 -13.59
C SER A 286 25.45 1.96 -12.70
N VAL A 287 25.08 3.22 -12.50
CA VAL A 287 23.81 3.60 -11.88
C VAL A 287 22.71 3.58 -12.94
N TYR A 288 21.62 2.89 -12.63
CA TYR A 288 20.41 2.74 -13.43
C TYR A 288 19.25 3.49 -12.79
N VAL A 289 18.14 3.59 -13.53
CA VAL A 289 16.85 4.07 -13.01
C VAL A 289 15.90 2.88 -12.90
N LEU A 290 15.47 2.55 -11.68
CA LEU A 290 14.49 1.49 -11.41
C LEU A 290 13.13 2.13 -11.19
N LYS A 291 12.13 1.77 -12.00
CA LYS A 291 10.73 2.17 -11.88
C LYS A 291 9.90 0.96 -11.46
N SER A 292 9.09 1.13 -10.42
CA SER A 292 8.11 0.17 -9.91
C SER A 292 6.71 0.77 -10.05
N ILE A 293 5.76 -0.01 -10.58
CA ILE A 293 4.40 0.46 -10.86
C ILE A 293 3.38 -0.68 -10.87
N TRP A 294 2.20 -0.41 -10.30
CA TRP A 294 1.03 -1.28 -10.37
C TRP A 294 0.19 -1.03 -11.63
N VAL A 295 0.25 -1.98 -12.57
CA VAL A 295 -0.43 -1.93 -13.87
C VAL A 295 -1.56 -2.95 -13.95
N HIS A 296 -2.63 -2.63 -14.67
CA HIS A 296 -3.68 -3.62 -14.96
C HIS A 296 -3.15 -4.72 -15.88
N GLN A 297 -3.59 -5.96 -15.63
CA GLN A 297 -3.07 -7.16 -16.29
C GLN A 297 -3.23 -7.17 -17.83
N ASP A 298 -4.24 -6.47 -18.34
CA ASP A 298 -4.55 -6.41 -19.77
C ASP A 298 -3.74 -5.33 -20.51
N ARG A 299 -2.99 -4.48 -19.81
CA ARG A 299 -2.18 -3.43 -20.42
C ARG A 299 -0.88 -3.97 -21.01
N LEU A 300 -0.52 -3.42 -22.17
CA LEU A 300 0.83 -3.56 -22.69
C LEU A 300 1.81 -2.85 -21.76
N THR A 301 2.79 -3.60 -21.29
CA THR A 301 3.90 -3.08 -20.48
C THR A 301 4.81 -2.15 -21.28
N GLU A 302 5.42 -1.19 -20.60
CA GLU A 302 6.26 -0.15 -21.20
C GLU A 302 7.41 -0.71 -22.05
N HIS A 303 8.07 -1.80 -21.61
CA HIS A 303 9.13 -2.44 -22.40
C HIS A 303 8.66 -2.91 -23.78
N VAL A 304 7.48 -3.55 -23.88
CA VAL A 304 6.93 -4.06 -25.14
C VAL A 304 6.69 -2.91 -26.12
N VAL A 305 6.15 -1.80 -25.63
CA VAL A 305 5.90 -0.61 -26.46
C VAL A 305 7.21 0.03 -26.93
N LEU A 306 8.22 0.09 -26.06
CA LEU A 306 9.55 0.60 -26.41
C LEU A 306 10.26 -0.29 -27.43
N GLU A 307 10.20 -1.60 -27.27
CA GLU A 307 10.77 -2.58 -28.20
C GLU A 307 10.12 -2.46 -29.59
N ASP A 308 8.79 -2.38 -29.65
CA ASP A 308 8.05 -2.23 -30.90
C ASP A 308 8.41 -0.92 -31.63
N ILE A 309 8.44 0.21 -30.91
CA ILE A 309 8.84 1.49 -31.51
C ILE A 309 10.28 1.45 -32.01
N ARG A 310 11.21 0.86 -31.24
CA ARG A 310 12.63 0.77 -31.64
C ARG A 310 12.83 -0.14 -32.85
N ALA A 311 12.06 -1.23 -32.94
CA ALA A 311 12.10 -2.14 -34.08
C ALA A 311 11.54 -1.48 -35.36
N GLN A 312 10.40 -0.79 -35.26
CA GLN A 312 9.78 -0.12 -36.40
C GLN A 312 10.51 1.17 -36.82
N GLN A 313 11.06 1.91 -35.86
CA GLN A 313 11.66 3.24 -36.06
C GLN A 313 13.06 3.35 -35.43
N PRO A 314 14.07 2.60 -35.93
CA PRO A 314 15.41 2.57 -35.32
C PRO A 314 16.07 3.95 -35.21
N THR A 315 15.83 4.84 -36.19
CA THR A 315 16.38 6.21 -36.23
C THR A 315 15.86 7.11 -35.11
N TYR A 316 14.69 6.78 -34.53
CA TYR A 316 14.08 7.51 -33.43
C TYR A 316 14.42 6.93 -32.05
N SER A 317 15.09 5.78 -31.97
CA SER A 317 15.42 5.08 -30.71
C SER A 317 16.12 5.96 -29.68
N LYS A 318 16.95 6.91 -30.12
CA LYS A 318 17.67 7.83 -29.24
C LYS A 318 16.75 8.78 -28.46
N TYR A 319 15.50 8.94 -28.88
CA TYR A 319 14.50 9.79 -28.23
C TYR A 319 13.68 9.04 -27.16
N PHE A 320 14.11 7.83 -26.77
CA PHE A 320 13.47 7.03 -25.73
C PHE A 320 14.52 6.49 -24.75
N LEU A 321 14.06 6.14 -23.54
CA LEU A 321 14.88 5.42 -22.56
C LEU A 321 15.09 3.96 -22.99
N THR A 322 16.25 3.42 -22.66
CA THR A 322 16.65 2.05 -23.03
C THR A 322 16.39 1.11 -21.85
N PRO A 323 15.38 0.22 -21.94
CA PRO A 323 15.15 -0.78 -20.92
C PRO A 323 16.29 -1.80 -20.96
N VAL A 324 16.82 -2.14 -19.77
CA VAL A 324 17.89 -3.14 -19.61
C VAL A 324 17.45 -4.34 -18.79
N ASP A 325 16.35 -4.21 -18.06
CA ASP A 325 15.73 -5.28 -17.30
C ASP A 325 14.27 -4.95 -17.01
N HIS A 326 13.45 -5.98 -16.85
CA HIS A 326 12.03 -5.82 -16.53
C HIS A 326 11.40 -7.13 -16.07
N GLY A 327 10.43 -7.03 -15.17
CA GLY A 327 9.78 -8.19 -14.57
C GLY A 327 8.47 -7.81 -13.89
N PHE A 328 7.69 -8.81 -13.55
CA PHE A 328 6.60 -8.65 -12.60
C PHE A 328 7.00 -9.25 -11.25
N ALA A 329 6.54 -8.68 -10.15
CA ALA A 329 6.78 -9.22 -8.83
C ALA A 329 6.10 -10.59 -8.69
N PRO A 330 6.82 -11.66 -8.35
CA PRO A 330 6.22 -12.98 -8.19
C PRO A 330 5.46 -13.07 -6.87
N LEU A 331 4.44 -13.93 -6.80
CA LEU A 331 3.78 -14.25 -5.54
C LEU A 331 4.80 -14.80 -4.53
N ASP A 332 5.58 -15.78 -4.97
CA ASP A 332 6.63 -16.46 -4.21
C ASP A 332 7.94 -16.49 -5.03
N PRO A 333 9.07 -16.01 -4.48
CA PRO A 333 10.39 -16.07 -5.13
C PRO A 333 10.84 -17.47 -5.56
N SER A 334 10.37 -18.53 -4.90
CA SER A 334 10.71 -19.91 -5.22
C SER A 334 10.09 -20.40 -6.54
N ASP A 335 9.00 -19.76 -6.97
CA ASP A 335 8.36 -19.98 -8.27
C ASP A 335 7.98 -18.64 -8.91
N ALA A 336 8.97 -18.01 -9.54
CA ALA A 336 8.80 -16.71 -10.19
C ALA A 336 7.86 -16.73 -11.43
N SER A 337 7.34 -17.90 -11.82
CA SER A 337 6.34 -18.00 -12.88
C SER A 337 4.94 -17.57 -12.41
N ILE A 338 4.69 -17.66 -11.11
CA ILE A 338 3.43 -17.24 -10.48
C ILE A 338 3.55 -15.77 -10.11
N ILE A 339 2.86 -14.90 -10.85
CA ILE A 339 2.89 -13.45 -10.63
C ILE A 339 1.90 -13.06 -9.55
N PHE A 340 2.30 -12.15 -8.66
CA PHE A 340 1.38 -11.55 -7.70
C PHE A 340 0.38 -10.64 -8.42
N ASP A 341 -0.91 -10.82 -8.12
CA ASP A 341 -1.97 -9.92 -8.53
C ASP A 341 -2.92 -9.60 -7.37
N THR A 342 -3.53 -8.42 -7.41
CA THR A 342 -4.41 -7.93 -6.34
C THR A 342 -5.71 -8.73 -6.16
N HIS A 343 -6.12 -9.51 -7.17
CA HIS A 343 -7.28 -10.40 -7.06
C HIS A 343 -6.93 -11.77 -6.51
N SER A 344 -5.64 -12.12 -6.39
CA SER A 344 -5.18 -13.36 -5.78
C SER A 344 -4.07 -13.14 -4.75
N PRO A 345 -4.30 -12.31 -3.70
CA PRO A 345 -3.24 -11.85 -2.81
C PRO A 345 -2.53 -12.97 -2.03
N LEU A 346 -3.20 -14.12 -1.85
CA LEU A 346 -2.71 -15.30 -1.15
C LEU A 346 -2.57 -16.52 -2.10
N GLY A 347 -2.43 -16.29 -3.40
CA GLY A 347 -2.37 -17.37 -4.41
C GLY A 347 -3.70 -18.08 -4.69
N ARG A 348 -4.80 -17.53 -4.16
CA ARG A 348 -6.17 -17.97 -4.45
C ARG A 348 -7.02 -16.78 -4.86
N GLN A 349 -7.94 -17.00 -5.80
CA GLN A 349 -8.86 -15.97 -6.27
C GLN A 349 -9.70 -15.45 -5.10
N ARG A 350 -9.66 -14.14 -4.89
CA ARG A 350 -10.52 -13.45 -3.92
C ARG A 350 -11.95 -13.37 -4.44
N TYR A 351 -12.89 -13.51 -3.53
CA TYR A 351 -14.31 -13.29 -3.76
C TYR A 351 -14.87 -12.42 -2.64
N LEU A 352 -15.26 -11.20 -2.98
CA LEU A 352 -15.78 -10.21 -2.03
C LEU A 352 -17.25 -9.95 -2.33
N GLU A 353 -18.12 -10.34 -1.41
CA GLU A 353 -19.56 -10.13 -1.55
C GLU A 353 -19.95 -8.75 -1.02
N LEU A 354 -20.36 -7.85 -1.91
CA LEU A 354 -20.82 -6.51 -1.55
C LEU A 354 -22.17 -6.56 -0.83
N THR A 355 -22.29 -5.87 0.30
CA THR A 355 -23.59 -5.75 1.01
C THR A 355 -24.51 -4.68 0.39
N GLY A 356 -23.97 -3.87 -0.53
CA GLY A 356 -24.62 -2.70 -1.11
C GLY A 356 -24.53 -1.43 -0.24
N LYS A 357 -23.97 -1.51 0.98
CA LYS A 357 -23.71 -0.32 1.81
C LYS A 357 -22.35 0.30 1.48
N VAL A 358 -22.27 1.61 1.74
CA VAL A 358 -21.05 2.39 1.57
C VAL A 358 -20.80 3.21 2.83
N LEU A 359 -19.63 3.02 3.45
CA LEU A 359 -19.20 3.70 4.65
C LEU A 359 -18.67 5.10 4.33
N LYS A 360 -19.01 6.07 5.18
CA LYS A 360 -18.47 7.44 5.10
C LYS A 360 -17.15 7.48 5.87
N THR A 361 -16.10 7.96 5.20
CA THR A 361 -14.73 7.99 5.74
C THR A 361 -14.16 9.41 5.79
N CYS A 362 -15.02 10.43 5.62
CA CYS A 362 -14.65 11.84 5.70
C CYS A 362 -15.68 12.58 6.56
N PRO A 363 -15.25 13.41 7.52
CA PRO A 363 -16.17 14.27 8.24
C PRO A 363 -16.78 15.34 7.31
N PRO A 364 -18.02 15.81 7.55
CA PRO A 364 -18.67 16.82 6.69
C PRO A 364 -17.92 18.17 6.67
N PRO A 365 -17.95 18.92 5.55
CA PRO A 365 -17.37 20.26 5.49
C PRO A 365 -18.07 21.21 6.47
N GLY A 366 -17.28 21.93 7.28
CA GLY A 366 -17.77 22.85 8.33
C GLY A 366 -17.76 22.30 9.76
N TRP A 367 -17.28 21.07 9.95
CA TRP A 367 -17.17 20.45 11.26
C TRP A 367 -15.82 20.78 11.92
N THR A 368 -15.81 21.71 12.87
CA THR A 368 -14.72 21.87 13.84
C THR A 368 -14.98 20.90 15.01
N PRO A 369 -14.05 19.98 15.32
CA PRO A 369 -14.07 19.26 16.59
C PRO A 369 -14.11 20.29 17.72
N GLY A 370 -14.98 20.10 18.70
CA GLY A 370 -15.28 21.09 19.74
C GLY A 370 -14.03 21.72 20.33
N ILE A 371 -13.79 22.99 19.98
CA ILE A 371 -12.82 23.87 20.61
C ILE A 371 -13.31 24.07 22.05
N LYS A 372 -12.67 23.41 23.01
CA LYS A 372 -12.67 23.90 24.39
C LYS A 372 -11.46 24.82 24.55
N THR A 373 -11.75 26.02 25.03
CA THR A 373 -10.88 27.19 25.21
C THR A 373 -9.54 26.91 25.91
N PRO A 374 -8.53 27.76 25.70
CA PRO A 374 -7.13 27.44 25.94
C PRO A 374 -6.75 27.60 27.42
N SER A 375 -6.57 26.49 28.13
CA SER A 375 -5.53 26.41 29.14
C SER A 375 -4.72 25.12 28.92
N THR A 376 -3.46 25.33 28.51
CA THR A 376 -2.36 24.36 28.60
C THR A 376 -2.67 22.91 28.16
N SER A 377 -2.69 22.63 26.85
CA SER A 377 -2.39 21.28 26.35
C SER A 377 -1.79 21.30 24.94
N ARG A 378 -0.74 20.49 24.75
CA ARG A 378 0.06 20.32 23.51
C ARG A 378 -0.67 19.49 22.44
N ASN A 379 -1.98 19.72 22.26
CA ASN A 379 -2.84 18.91 21.39
C ASN A 379 -3.01 19.54 20.00
N SER A 380 -1.91 19.86 19.32
CA SER A 380 -1.92 20.07 17.87
C SER A 380 -2.03 18.71 17.18
N VAL A 381 -3.25 18.18 17.14
CA VAL A 381 -3.66 17.14 16.19
C VAL A 381 -3.44 17.72 14.80
N GLY A 382 -2.72 17.00 13.94
CA GLY A 382 -2.60 17.37 12.55
C GLY A 382 -4.00 17.61 11.99
N ARG A 383 -4.30 18.86 11.62
CA ARG A 383 -5.46 19.12 10.77
C ARG A 383 -5.35 18.23 9.53
N PRO A 384 -6.47 17.89 8.88
CA PRO A 384 -6.46 17.35 7.52
C PRO A 384 -5.97 18.45 6.57
N GLY A 385 -4.67 18.72 6.61
CA GLY A 385 -3.96 19.48 5.61
C GLY A 385 -3.76 18.57 4.42
N GLY A 386 -4.83 18.38 3.66
CA GLY A 386 -4.87 17.60 2.43
C GLY A 386 -4.47 16.14 2.62
N ILE A 387 -5.39 15.23 2.35
CA ILE A 387 -5.01 14.19 1.38
C ILE A 387 -4.38 15.00 0.24
N PRO A 388 -3.09 14.83 -0.12
CA PRO A 388 -2.59 15.47 -1.32
C PRO A 388 -3.62 15.16 -2.39
N ASN A 389 -4.15 16.17 -3.07
CA ASN A 389 -5.01 15.93 -4.22
C ASN A 389 -4.14 15.22 -5.26
N ALA A 390 -3.93 13.91 -5.08
CA ALA A 390 -3.54 13.02 -6.12
C ALA A 390 -4.61 13.21 -7.19
N PRO A 391 -4.24 13.33 -8.47
CA PRO A 391 -5.24 13.38 -9.52
C PRO A 391 -6.16 12.18 -9.32
N GLU A 392 -7.43 12.44 -8.98
CA GLU A 392 -8.42 11.38 -8.82
C GLU A 392 -8.38 10.54 -10.10
N GLU A 393 -7.96 9.27 -9.96
CA GLU A 393 -8.09 8.28 -11.02
C GLU A 393 -9.59 8.03 -11.22
N GLY A 394 -10.20 8.83 -12.09
CA GLY A 394 -11.59 8.73 -12.49
C GLY A 394 -12.62 8.85 -11.37
N PHE A 395 -13.88 8.89 -11.77
CA PHE A 395 -15.00 8.71 -10.84
C PHE A 395 -15.02 7.23 -10.43
N ARG A 396 -14.60 6.91 -9.20
CA ARG A 396 -14.85 5.58 -8.62
C ARG A 396 -16.29 5.51 -8.13
N ASP A 397 -17.06 4.60 -8.70
CA ASP A 397 -18.31 4.18 -8.08
C ASP A 397 -17.96 3.34 -6.85
N PHE A 398 -18.07 3.94 -5.65
CA PHE A 398 -17.79 3.27 -4.38
C PHE A 398 -18.74 2.10 -4.06
N ARG A 399 -19.67 1.78 -4.97
CA ARG A 399 -20.55 0.59 -4.91
C ARG A 399 -20.01 -0.58 -5.72
N GLN A 400 -18.88 -0.43 -6.41
CA GLN A 400 -18.29 -1.46 -7.26
C GLN A 400 -16.83 -1.69 -6.85
N LEU A 401 -16.37 -2.92 -7.06
CA LEU A 401 -14.97 -3.29 -6.93
C LEU A 401 -14.27 -3.18 -8.29
N SER A 402 -12.95 -3.09 -8.29
CA SER A 402 -12.18 -3.17 -9.53
C SER A 402 -12.50 -4.48 -10.27
N ASN A 403 -12.82 -4.38 -11.56
CA ASN A 403 -13.05 -5.57 -12.40
C ASN A 403 -11.73 -6.28 -12.73
N ASP A 404 -10.66 -5.50 -12.86
CA ASP A 404 -9.38 -5.99 -13.36
C ASP A 404 -8.30 -5.89 -12.26
N PRO A 405 -7.53 -6.96 -12.04
CA PRO A 405 -6.45 -6.93 -11.07
C PRO A 405 -5.30 -6.04 -11.55
N ARG A 406 -4.47 -5.63 -10.58
CA ARG A 406 -3.18 -5.00 -10.83
C ARG A 406 -2.05 -5.92 -10.44
N GLN A 407 -0.97 -5.84 -11.19
CA GLN A 407 0.29 -6.53 -10.95
C GLN A 407 1.40 -5.49 -10.80
N ASN A 408 2.37 -5.76 -9.93
CA ASN A 408 3.52 -4.87 -9.76
C ASN A 408 4.55 -5.15 -10.85
N TYR A 409 4.69 -4.22 -11.79
CA TYR A 409 5.63 -4.25 -12.88
C TYR A 409 6.86 -3.40 -12.55
N LEU A 410 8.05 -4.00 -12.74
CA LEU A 410 9.34 -3.37 -12.55
C LEU A 410 10.05 -3.24 -13.89
N ILE A 411 10.70 -2.10 -14.12
CA ILE A 411 11.50 -1.83 -15.30
C ILE A 411 12.74 -1.02 -14.90
N VAL A 412 13.87 -1.37 -15.49
CA VAL A 412 15.15 -0.71 -15.27
C VAL A 412 15.60 -0.05 -16.56
N PHE A 413 15.90 1.24 -16.49
CA PHE A 413 16.43 2.02 -17.60
C PHE A 413 17.91 2.32 -17.40
N LYS A 414 18.64 2.32 -18.51
CA LYS A 414 20.06 2.69 -18.53
C LYS A 414 20.26 4.17 -18.22
N GLU A 415 19.46 5.03 -18.83
CA GLU A 415 19.68 6.47 -18.80
C GLU A 415 18.98 7.13 -17.61
N ARG A 416 19.70 8.07 -16.97
CA ARG A 416 19.15 9.00 -15.98
C ARG A 416 19.11 10.41 -16.58
N GLY A 417 17.92 11.00 -16.58
CA GLY A 417 17.68 12.35 -17.12
C GLY A 417 17.10 13.31 -16.10
N LYS A 418 16.95 14.58 -16.52
CA LYS A 418 16.23 15.62 -15.78
C LYS A 418 14.94 16.00 -16.51
N PRO A 419 13.78 16.06 -15.84
CA PRO A 419 12.53 16.42 -16.49
C PRO A 419 12.50 17.90 -16.88
N VAL A 420 11.75 18.24 -17.93
CA VAL A 420 11.70 19.60 -18.49
C VAL A 420 11.37 20.67 -17.45
N HIS A 421 10.49 20.38 -16.50
CA HIS A 421 10.06 21.35 -15.48
C HIS A 421 11.12 21.66 -14.41
N GLU A 422 12.22 20.90 -14.34
CA GLU A 422 13.36 21.16 -13.46
C GLU A 422 14.50 21.91 -14.17
N LEU A 423 14.40 22.12 -15.48
CA LEU A 423 15.45 22.78 -16.27
C LEU A 423 15.36 24.30 -16.13
N ASP A 424 16.51 24.93 -15.89
CA ASP A 424 16.67 26.38 -15.72
C ASP A 424 17.26 27.07 -16.96
N LYS A 425 17.89 26.32 -17.87
CA LYS A 425 18.48 26.81 -19.11
C LYS A 425 17.53 26.63 -20.30
N PHE A 426 17.26 27.71 -21.01
CA PHE A 426 16.35 27.70 -22.15
C PHE A 426 16.83 26.79 -23.31
N THR A 427 18.15 26.69 -23.53
CA THR A 427 18.74 25.77 -24.52
C THR A 427 18.45 24.31 -24.20
N ASP A 428 18.49 23.97 -22.91
CA ASP A 428 18.27 22.63 -22.39
C ASP A 428 16.78 22.29 -22.48
N VAL A 429 15.91 23.24 -22.11
CA VAL A 429 14.45 23.13 -22.29
C VAL A 429 14.11 22.89 -23.76
N TYR A 430 14.67 23.68 -24.68
CA TYR A 430 14.42 23.53 -26.12
C TYR A 430 14.88 22.16 -26.62
N THR A 431 16.08 21.72 -26.25
CA THR A 431 16.64 20.41 -26.62
C THR A 431 15.77 19.26 -26.11
N ALA A 432 15.28 19.36 -24.87
CA ALA A 432 14.39 18.38 -24.26
C ALA A 432 13.05 18.30 -25.02
N ILE A 433 12.40 19.44 -25.26
CA ILE A 433 11.12 19.51 -25.99
C ILE A 433 11.25 19.02 -27.43
N GLU A 434 12.33 19.38 -28.13
CA GLU A 434 12.59 18.89 -29.48
C GLU A 434 12.70 17.36 -29.52
N GLY A 435 13.44 16.77 -28.58
CA GLY A 435 13.55 15.32 -28.46
C GLY A 435 12.22 14.66 -28.06
N GLY A 436 11.47 15.25 -27.13
CA GLY A 436 10.13 14.78 -26.75
C GLY A 436 9.14 14.80 -27.91
N TRP A 437 9.17 15.85 -28.75
CA TRP A 437 8.37 15.94 -29.97
C TRP A 437 8.75 14.86 -30.99
N LYS A 438 10.05 14.61 -31.20
CA LYS A 438 10.51 13.52 -32.08
C LYS A 438 10.12 12.14 -31.56
N GLY A 439 10.18 11.92 -30.25
CA GLY A 439 9.66 10.71 -29.61
C GLY A 439 8.16 10.56 -29.82
N LEU A 440 7.39 11.63 -29.62
CA LEU A 440 5.93 11.60 -29.81
C LEU A 440 5.54 11.33 -31.27
N HIS A 441 6.30 11.89 -32.22
CA HIS A 441 6.14 11.58 -33.64
C HIS A 441 6.37 10.09 -33.92
N ALA A 442 7.44 9.49 -33.36
CA ALA A 442 7.72 8.06 -33.48
C ALA A 442 6.60 7.19 -32.88
N VAL A 443 6.09 7.55 -31.70
CA VAL A 443 4.91 6.89 -31.09
C VAL A 443 3.72 6.89 -32.05
N HIS A 444 3.44 8.03 -32.70
CA HIS A 444 2.31 8.17 -33.61
C HIS A 444 2.45 7.32 -34.89
N ILE A 445 3.61 7.36 -35.54
CA ILE A 445 3.82 6.60 -36.79
C ILE A 445 3.86 5.08 -36.56
N CYS A 446 4.19 4.62 -35.34
CA CYS A 446 4.05 3.23 -34.91
C CYS A 446 2.60 2.85 -34.57
N GLY A 447 1.64 3.77 -34.74
CA GLY A 447 0.22 3.50 -34.53
C GLY A 447 -0.24 3.60 -33.07
N TYR A 448 0.53 4.28 -32.20
CA TYR A 448 0.17 4.53 -30.81
C TYR A 448 -0.20 6.00 -30.55
N VAL A 449 -0.92 6.24 -29.45
CA VAL A 449 -1.14 7.56 -28.87
C VAL A 449 -0.67 7.53 -27.42
N HIS A 450 0.19 8.47 -27.03
CA HIS A 450 0.78 8.48 -25.69
C HIS A 450 -0.22 8.77 -24.56
N ARG A 451 -1.20 9.65 -24.83
CA ARG A 451 -2.28 10.09 -23.92
C ARG A 451 -1.84 10.82 -22.63
N ASP A 452 -0.56 10.79 -22.27
CA ASP A 452 -0.03 11.39 -21.03
C ASP A 452 1.22 12.25 -21.21
N VAL A 453 1.26 13.06 -22.26
CA VAL A 453 2.38 13.99 -22.47
C VAL A 453 2.31 15.13 -21.45
N SER A 454 3.40 15.32 -20.70
CA SER A 454 3.56 16.38 -19.70
C SER A 454 5.03 16.84 -19.61
N SER A 455 5.28 17.95 -18.93
CA SER A 455 6.65 18.41 -18.63
C SER A 455 7.42 17.47 -17.68
N GLY A 456 6.75 16.50 -17.05
CA GLY A 456 7.38 15.44 -16.26
C GLY A 456 7.80 14.23 -17.10
N ASN A 457 7.17 14.02 -18.25
CA ASN A 457 7.37 12.83 -19.10
C ASN A 457 8.33 13.09 -20.28
N ILE A 458 8.95 14.28 -20.31
CA ILE A 458 10.00 14.63 -21.26
C ILE A 458 11.26 14.93 -20.45
N LEU A 459 12.35 14.21 -20.76
CA LEU A 459 13.62 14.30 -20.07
C LEU A 459 14.70 14.91 -20.97
N LEU A 460 15.63 15.65 -20.38
CA LEU A 460 16.93 15.91 -20.95
C LEU A 460 17.92 14.85 -20.47
N LEU A 461 18.50 14.12 -21.40
CA LEU A 461 19.54 13.13 -21.13
C LEU A 461 20.92 13.77 -21.34
N PRO A 462 21.87 13.56 -20.41
CA PRO A 462 23.25 14.01 -20.60
C PRO A 462 23.95 13.20 -21.71
N PRO A 463 25.12 13.67 -22.20
CA PRO A 463 25.89 12.93 -23.19
C PRO A 463 26.27 11.54 -22.67
N SER A 464 25.96 10.49 -23.44
CA SER A 464 26.25 9.10 -23.10
C SER A 464 26.19 8.23 -24.36
N ASP A 465 26.99 7.16 -24.41
CA ASP A 465 26.99 6.15 -25.48
C ASP A 465 27.09 6.72 -26.90
N GLY A 466 27.93 7.74 -27.09
CA GLY A 466 28.11 8.38 -28.39
C GLY A 466 26.95 9.28 -28.83
N HIS A 467 26.01 9.57 -27.93
CA HIS A 467 25.01 10.61 -28.10
C HIS A 467 25.41 11.87 -27.33
N ASP A 468 25.26 13.02 -27.99
CA ASP A 468 25.25 14.32 -27.32
C ASP A 468 24.02 14.45 -26.40
N THR A 469 23.99 15.53 -25.62
CA THR A 469 22.82 15.94 -24.85
C THR A 469 21.58 15.93 -25.74
N ARG A 470 20.51 15.26 -25.29
CA ARG A 470 19.31 15.06 -26.11
C ARG A 470 18.05 14.99 -25.27
N GLY A 471 16.92 15.37 -25.86
CA GLY A 471 15.61 15.11 -25.28
C GLY A 471 15.18 13.65 -25.47
N ALA A 472 14.43 13.11 -24.51
CA ALA A 472 13.79 11.80 -24.61
C ALA A 472 12.38 11.84 -24.02
N LEU A 473 11.48 11.06 -24.62
CA LEU A 473 10.14 10.79 -24.13
C LEU A 473 10.14 9.54 -23.27
N MET A 474 9.41 9.56 -22.16
CA MET A 474 9.23 8.43 -21.25
C MET A 474 7.75 8.25 -20.88
N ASP A 475 7.45 7.23 -20.07
CA ASP A 475 6.14 6.99 -19.48
C ASP A 475 5.09 6.54 -20.51
N LEU A 476 5.45 5.49 -21.25
CA LEU A 476 4.62 4.92 -22.33
C LEU A 476 3.51 3.97 -21.82
N GLU A 477 3.29 3.87 -20.51
CA GLU A 477 2.30 3.00 -19.86
C GLU A 477 0.83 3.31 -20.20
N TYR A 478 0.58 4.53 -20.68
CA TYR A 478 -0.72 4.95 -21.19
C TYR A 478 -0.82 4.86 -22.71
N ASN A 479 0.19 4.32 -23.40
CA ASN A 479 0.10 4.16 -24.83
C ASN A 479 -1.10 3.28 -25.20
N LYS A 480 -1.81 3.71 -26.24
CA LYS A 480 -2.93 2.98 -26.79
C LYS A 480 -2.82 2.94 -28.30
N LYS A 481 -3.18 1.82 -28.92
CA LYS A 481 -3.27 1.76 -30.38
C LYS A 481 -4.31 2.77 -30.86
N VAL A 482 -3.98 3.52 -31.91
CA VAL A 482 -4.84 4.59 -32.47
C VAL A 482 -6.24 4.06 -32.84
N LYS A 483 -6.34 2.79 -33.23
CA LYS A 483 -7.60 2.13 -33.63
C LYS A 483 -8.41 1.56 -32.47
N ASP A 484 -7.89 1.59 -31.24
CA ASP A 484 -8.54 0.99 -30.09
C ASP A 484 -9.48 2.00 -29.41
N MET A 485 -10.78 1.67 -29.38
CA MET A 485 -11.88 2.50 -28.87
C MET A 485 -12.36 2.10 -27.46
N THR A 486 -11.71 1.14 -26.80
CA THR A 486 -12.03 0.76 -25.40
C THR A 486 -11.93 1.93 -24.42
N ALA A 487 -12.72 1.93 -23.35
CA ALA A 487 -12.62 2.95 -22.32
C ALA A 487 -11.27 2.85 -21.57
N PRO A 488 -10.64 3.97 -21.17
CA PRO A 488 -9.45 3.91 -20.34
C PRO A 488 -9.79 3.43 -18.93
N TYR A 489 -8.94 2.54 -18.38
CA TYR A 489 -9.03 2.08 -16.99
C TYR A 489 -8.92 3.22 -15.97
N ASP A 490 -7.98 4.15 -16.20
CA ASP A 490 -7.82 5.35 -15.38
C ASP A 490 -8.23 6.59 -16.20
N VAL A 491 -9.29 7.28 -15.78
CA VAL A 491 -9.67 8.56 -16.37
C VAL A 491 -8.92 9.67 -15.64
N ARG A 492 -7.90 10.27 -16.27
CA ARG A 492 -7.34 11.54 -15.76
C ARG A 492 -8.31 12.66 -16.08
N VAL A 493 -8.99 13.19 -15.06
CA VAL A 493 -9.66 14.48 -15.16
C VAL A 493 -8.57 15.54 -15.31
N ARG A 494 -8.32 16.00 -16.54
CA ARG A 494 -7.55 17.23 -16.73
C ARG A 494 -8.35 18.34 -16.10
N HIS A 495 -7.85 18.96 -15.02
CA HIS A 495 -8.35 20.25 -14.61
C HIS A 495 -8.20 21.19 -15.80
N SER A 496 -9.31 21.52 -16.45
CA SER A 496 -9.38 22.63 -17.38
C SER A 496 -8.96 23.86 -16.60
N TRP A 497 -7.85 24.47 -16.98
CA TRP A 497 -7.53 25.82 -16.56
C TRP A 497 -8.78 26.68 -16.80
N PRO A 498 -9.26 27.45 -15.81
CA PRO A 498 -10.28 28.44 -16.06
C PRO A 498 -9.74 29.33 -17.17
N ARG A 499 -10.45 29.37 -18.31
CA ARG A 499 -10.22 30.42 -19.30
C ARG A 499 -10.38 31.75 -18.56
N ARG A 500 -9.29 32.48 -18.38
CA ARG A 500 -9.35 33.91 -18.08
C ARG A 500 -9.59 34.66 -19.38
#